data_AF-A0A957SFE4-F1
#
_entry.id   AF-A0A957SFE4-F1
#
_cell.length_a   1.000
_cell.length_b   1.000
_cell.length_c   1.000
_cell.angle_alpha   90.00
_cell.angle_beta   90.00
_cell.angle_gamma   90.00
#
_symmetry.space_group_name_H-M   'P 1'
#
loop_
_entity.id
_entity.type
_entity.pdbx_description
1 polymer ?
#
loop_
_entity_poly.entity_id
_entity_poly.type
_entity_poly.pdbx_seq_one_letter_code
_entity_poly.pdbx_strand_id
1 'polypeptide(L)'
;MPTPSVRSFTTYADTSSEKDHPLDAPASMAVGDYVYLLVCLDVDSTFTSTGFSSLYGDISVEARAGAAVLRKAYDAGDGSTYTVVTVVERMAGVALAIENDGGIHAYSAAPESGIGTTTIDVPAITTTIDGCLIVTVVFTDRQTTPHGALTGATHLVEVDVFSGGTVSIYTQTQATAGTVAADSISMQVGNPSPDTEEWWCSRFAIAPTSSGSSGSLSATLDDATLSAAGDVADRGTLDVTLGDATLSGAGSVSIGGALSTTLADATLS
;
A
#
# COMPACT_ATOMS: atom_id res chain seq x y z
N MET A 1 19.13 2.18 -5.80
CA MET A 1 18.23 2.82 -4.82
C MET A 1 18.09 1.92 -3.61
N PRO A 2 17.90 2.47 -2.40
CA PRO A 2 17.69 1.63 -1.24
C PRO A 2 16.40 0.82 -1.39
N THR A 3 16.51 -0.49 -1.20
CA THR A 3 15.39 -1.44 -1.13
C THR A 3 14.47 -1.04 0.03
N PRO A 4 13.14 -1.16 -0.11
CA PRO A 4 12.25 -0.92 1.02
C PRO A 4 12.48 -1.95 2.11
N SER A 5 12.35 -1.52 3.36
CA SER A 5 12.51 -2.38 4.52
C SER A 5 11.56 -1.98 5.64
N VAL A 6 11.26 -2.93 6.51
CA VAL A 6 10.55 -2.63 7.76
C VAL A 6 11.47 -1.79 8.64
N ARG A 7 11.06 -0.56 8.93
CA ARG A 7 11.74 0.30 9.90
C ARG A 7 11.44 -0.16 11.33
N SER A 8 10.15 -0.28 11.63
CA SER A 8 9.63 -0.60 12.95
C SER A 8 8.16 -0.99 12.84
N PHE A 9 7.60 -1.59 13.89
CA PHE A 9 6.18 -1.83 14.00
C PHE A 9 5.74 -1.79 15.47
N THR A 10 4.45 -1.64 15.68
CA THR A 10 3.75 -1.76 16.96
C THR A 10 2.57 -2.71 16.77
N THR A 11 2.19 -3.39 17.85
CA THR A 11 1.04 -4.29 17.86
C THR A 11 -0.09 -3.68 18.68
N TYR A 12 -1.31 -4.07 18.36
CA TYR A 12 -2.52 -3.64 19.05
C TYR A 12 -3.43 -4.85 19.26
N ALA A 13 -3.92 -4.99 20.48
CA ALA A 13 -4.79 -6.08 20.87
C ALA A 13 -5.89 -5.50 21.77
N ASP A 14 -7.06 -5.23 21.19
CA ASP A 14 -8.22 -4.78 21.94
C ASP A 14 -8.99 -5.98 22.49
N THR A 15 -9.24 -5.98 23.80
CA THR A 15 -10.09 -6.99 24.46
C THR A 15 -11.37 -6.40 25.05
N SER A 16 -11.58 -5.08 24.93
CA SER A 16 -12.72 -4.35 25.52
C SER A 16 -13.93 -4.21 24.59
N SER A 17 -13.79 -4.46 23.29
CA SER A 17 -14.83 -4.22 22.27
C SER A 17 -15.12 -2.73 22.11
N GLU A 18 -14.20 -2.02 21.48
CA GLU A 18 -14.25 -0.58 21.27
C GLU A 18 -14.68 -0.23 19.84
N LYS A 19 -15.05 1.04 19.61
CA LYS A 19 -15.31 1.56 18.25
C LYS A 19 -14.08 2.25 17.65
N ASP A 20 -13.34 2.92 18.53
CA ASP A 20 -12.20 3.75 18.19
C ASP A 20 -10.96 3.03 18.72
N HIS A 21 -10.14 2.48 17.84
CA HIS A 21 -8.97 1.67 18.19
C HIS A 21 -7.68 2.47 17.99
N PRO A 22 -7.06 3.01 19.06
CA PRO A 22 -5.84 3.80 18.95
C PRO A 22 -4.60 2.90 18.84
N LEU A 23 -4.18 2.59 17.62
CA LEU A 23 -2.92 1.88 17.40
C LEU A 23 -1.75 2.83 17.69
N ASP A 24 -0.81 2.41 18.54
CA ASP A 24 0.41 3.19 18.79
C ASP A 24 1.19 3.38 17.49
N ALA A 25 1.71 4.58 17.26
CA ALA A 25 2.52 4.86 16.08
C ALA A 25 3.89 4.17 16.19
N PRO A 26 4.44 3.60 15.09
CA PRO A 26 5.76 2.97 15.12
C PRO A 26 6.89 3.93 15.54
N ALA A 27 7.90 3.43 16.23
CA ALA A 27 9.02 4.27 16.67
C ALA A 27 9.93 4.68 15.51
N SER A 28 10.65 5.80 15.69
CA SER A 28 11.73 6.25 14.81
C SER A 28 11.33 6.58 13.36
N MET A 29 10.05 6.84 13.09
CA MET A 29 9.57 7.23 11.76
C MET A 29 10.20 8.56 11.29
N ALA A 30 10.47 8.65 10.00
CA ALA A 30 11.01 9.83 9.33
C ALA A 30 10.15 10.19 8.11
N VAL A 31 10.11 11.49 7.77
CA VAL A 31 9.41 11.97 6.57
C VAL A 31 9.97 11.23 5.35
N GLY A 32 9.08 10.63 4.57
CA GLY A 32 9.42 9.73 3.45
C GLY A 32 9.16 8.26 3.74
N ASP A 33 8.95 7.87 5.00
CA ASP A 33 8.41 6.56 5.36
C ASP A 33 6.91 6.48 5.04
N TYR A 34 6.42 5.26 4.96
CA TYR A 34 4.99 4.96 4.90
C TYR A 34 4.56 4.13 6.10
N VAL A 35 3.35 4.41 6.58
CA VAL A 35 2.69 3.65 7.64
C VAL A 35 1.59 2.80 7.02
N TYR A 36 1.55 1.54 7.42
CA TYR A 36 0.52 0.58 7.08
C TYR A 36 -0.20 0.16 8.36
N LEU A 37 -1.53 0.22 8.37
CA LEU A 37 -2.36 -0.33 9.45
C LEU A 37 -3.00 -1.61 8.93
N LEU A 38 -2.67 -2.73 9.55
CA LEU A 38 -3.22 -4.04 9.24
C LEU A 38 -4.09 -4.44 10.42
N VAL A 39 -5.38 -4.64 10.18
CA VAL A 39 -6.38 -4.83 11.24
C VAL A 39 -7.35 -5.93 10.87
N CYS A 40 -7.79 -6.68 11.88
CA CYS A 40 -8.80 -7.73 11.78
C CYS A 40 -9.73 -7.64 13.00
N LEU A 41 -11.01 -7.97 12.82
CA LEU A 41 -12.00 -8.14 13.89
C LEU A 41 -13.08 -9.16 13.47
N ASP A 42 -13.76 -9.75 14.46
CA ASP A 42 -14.72 -10.87 14.31
C ASP A 42 -16.13 -10.39 13.89
N VAL A 43 -16.19 -9.48 12.91
CA VAL A 43 -17.41 -9.09 12.20
C VAL A 43 -17.06 -8.30 10.94
N ASP A 44 -17.85 -8.41 9.87
CA ASP A 44 -17.69 -7.52 8.72
C ASP A 44 -17.85 -6.05 9.15
N SER A 45 -16.86 -5.22 8.82
CA SER A 45 -16.84 -3.79 9.16
C SER A 45 -16.21 -2.97 8.05
N THR A 46 -16.55 -1.69 8.03
CA THR A 46 -15.73 -0.69 7.33
C THR A 46 -14.63 -0.21 8.25
N PHE A 47 -13.44 0.04 7.70
CA PHE A 47 -12.28 0.51 8.45
C PHE A 47 -11.84 1.87 7.93
N THR A 48 -11.80 2.87 8.82
CA THR A 48 -11.35 4.22 8.45
C THR A 48 -10.31 4.74 9.43
N SER A 49 -9.35 5.50 8.91
CA SER A 49 -8.41 6.25 9.73
C SER A 49 -8.03 7.55 9.02
N THR A 50 -7.86 8.63 9.79
CA THR A 50 -7.67 9.97 9.22
C THR A 50 -6.38 10.03 8.39
N GLY A 51 -6.51 10.39 7.11
CA GLY A 51 -5.41 10.51 6.17
C GLY A 51 -4.95 9.18 5.56
N PHE A 52 -5.46 8.04 6.01
CA PHE A 52 -5.14 6.74 5.41
C PHE A 52 -6.04 6.44 4.21
N SER A 53 -5.46 5.84 3.19
CA SER A 53 -6.18 5.25 2.07
C SER A 53 -6.19 3.73 2.21
N SER A 54 -7.26 3.09 1.75
CA SER A 54 -7.31 1.64 1.71
C SER A 54 -6.40 1.08 0.63
N LEU A 55 -5.51 0.17 1.02
CA LEU A 55 -4.76 -0.70 0.10
C LEU A 55 -5.58 -1.97 -0.17
N TYR A 56 -6.07 -2.57 0.90
CA TYR A 56 -7.13 -3.58 0.90
C TYR A 56 -8.19 -3.13 1.90
N GLY A 57 -9.44 -3.02 1.48
CA GLY A 57 -10.50 -2.41 2.28
C GLY A 57 -11.72 -3.30 2.30
N ASP A 58 -12.39 -3.29 3.44
CA ASP A 58 -13.60 -4.04 3.72
C ASP A 58 -13.46 -5.51 3.29
N ILE A 59 -12.33 -6.11 3.67
CA ILE A 59 -12.03 -7.51 3.41
C ILE A 59 -13.00 -8.33 4.24
N SER A 60 -13.76 -9.21 3.59
CA SER A 60 -14.55 -10.21 4.28
C SER A 60 -13.73 -11.50 4.37
N VAL A 61 -13.39 -11.89 5.59
CA VAL A 61 -12.76 -13.16 5.92
C VAL A 61 -13.88 -14.20 6.00
N GLU A 62 -14.30 -14.66 4.81
CA GLU A 62 -15.38 -15.63 4.59
C GLU A 62 -16.70 -15.29 5.33
N ALA A 63 -17.09 -14.01 5.35
CA ALA A 63 -18.32 -13.50 5.97
C ALA A 63 -18.43 -13.71 7.49
N ARG A 64 -17.30 -13.86 8.19
CA ARG A 64 -17.26 -13.94 9.65
C ARG A 64 -16.45 -12.84 10.29
N ALA A 65 -15.26 -12.56 9.75
CA ALA A 65 -14.42 -11.47 10.19
C ALA A 65 -14.26 -10.40 9.11
N GLY A 66 -14.02 -9.17 9.56
CA GLY A 66 -13.69 -8.03 8.74
C GLY A 66 -12.20 -7.69 8.90
N ALA A 67 -11.53 -7.34 7.81
CA ALA A 67 -10.15 -6.90 7.85
C ALA A 67 -9.85 -5.74 6.88
N ALA A 68 -8.73 -5.08 7.10
CA ALA A 68 -8.22 -4.07 6.19
C ALA A 68 -6.69 -3.94 6.25
N VAL A 69 -6.13 -3.47 5.14
CA VAL A 69 -4.79 -2.89 5.07
C VAL A 69 -4.96 -1.45 4.62
N LEU A 70 -4.65 -0.51 5.51
CA LEU A 70 -4.68 0.92 5.25
C LEU A 70 -3.25 1.43 5.12
N ARG A 71 -3.02 2.44 4.27
CA ARG A 71 -1.70 3.00 4.01
C ARG A 71 -1.72 4.53 3.97
N LYS A 72 -0.67 5.15 4.49
CA LYS A 72 -0.44 6.61 4.47
C LYS A 72 1.06 6.92 4.41
N ALA A 73 1.43 8.02 3.75
CA ALA A 73 2.76 8.60 3.92
C ALA A 73 2.89 9.23 5.33
N TYR A 74 3.97 8.93 6.04
CA TYR A 74 4.18 9.51 7.37
C TYR A 74 4.37 11.03 7.28
N ASP A 75 3.66 11.76 8.13
CA ASP A 75 3.84 13.20 8.33
C ASP A 75 4.52 13.45 9.68
N ALA A 76 5.49 14.37 9.73
CA ALA A 76 6.15 14.74 10.99
C ALA A 76 5.20 15.36 12.03
N GLY A 77 4.03 15.83 11.59
CA GLY A 77 2.95 16.30 12.46
C GLY A 77 2.00 15.20 12.94
N ASP A 78 2.20 13.94 12.54
CA ASP A 78 1.38 12.83 13.04
C ASP A 78 1.56 12.65 14.55
N GLY A 79 0.45 12.30 15.22
CA GLY A 79 0.43 12.05 16.66
C GLY A 79 1.12 10.75 17.06
N SER A 80 1.04 10.42 18.35
CA SER A 80 1.59 9.16 18.88
C SER A 80 0.72 7.93 18.59
N THR A 81 -0.47 8.11 18.00
CA THR A 81 -1.40 7.02 17.68
C THR A 81 -2.10 7.27 16.35
N TYR A 82 -2.51 6.17 15.71
CA TYR A 82 -3.41 6.16 14.57
C TYR A 82 -4.71 5.46 14.97
N THR A 83 -5.79 6.23 15.10
CA THR A 83 -7.10 5.67 15.44
C THR A 83 -7.73 5.03 14.21
N VAL A 84 -8.02 3.74 14.29
CA VAL A 84 -8.86 3.02 13.34
C VAL A 84 -10.28 3.00 13.89
N VAL A 85 -11.23 3.49 13.11
CA VAL A 85 -12.65 3.55 13.47
C VAL A 85 -13.41 2.47 12.73
N THR A 86 -14.18 1.68 13.47
CA THR A 86 -14.90 0.48 13.03
C THR A 86 -16.31 0.43 13.64
N VAL A 87 -16.95 -0.73 13.61
CA VAL A 87 -18.05 -1.09 14.53
C VAL A 87 -17.53 -1.34 15.95
N VAL A 88 -18.43 -1.48 16.93
CA VAL A 88 -18.03 -1.86 18.30
C VAL A 88 -17.67 -3.35 18.30
N GLU A 89 -16.38 -3.68 18.31
CA GLU A 89 -15.88 -5.05 18.39
C GLU A 89 -14.44 -5.07 18.91
N ARG A 90 -13.93 -6.22 19.35
CA ARG A 90 -12.49 -6.37 19.62
C ARG A 90 -11.71 -6.43 18.31
N MET A 91 -10.44 -6.07 18.36
CA MET A 91 -9.62 -5.97 17.16
C MET A 91 -8.16 -6.35 17.42
N ALA A 92 -7.61 -7.18 16.54
CA ALA A 92 -6.18 -7.38 16.39
C ALA A 92 -5.63 -6.37 15.36
N GLY A 93 -4.46 -5.81 15.62
CA GLY A 93 -3.87 -4.81 14.73
C GLY A 93 -2.35 -4.74 14.78
N VAL A 94 -1.77 -4.26 13.69
CA VAL A 94 -0.36 -3.90 13.57
C VAL A 94 -0.25 -2.56 12.84
N ALA A 95 0.50 -1.62 13.40
CA ALA A 95 0.99 -0.47 12.66
C ALA A 95 2.44 -0.75 12.24
N LEU A 96 2.70 -0.72 10.93
CA LEU A 96 3.96 -1.09 10.31
C LEU A 96 4.55 0.11 9.58
N ALA A 97 5.76 0.52 9.94
CA ALA A 97 6.50 1.56 9.24
C ALA A 97 7.45 0.93 8.22
N ILE A 98 7.33 1.33 6.96
CA ILE A 98 8.21 0.96 5.86
C ILE A 98 9.05 2.18 5.46
N GLU A 99 10.37 2.00 5.46
CA GLU A 99 11.29 2.98 4.91
C GLU A 99 11.60 2.71 3.44
N ASN A 100 12.00 3.75 2.72
CA ASN A 100 12.33 3.68 1.30
C ASN A 100 11.19 3.13 0.41
N ASP A 101 9.95 3.29 0.85
CA ASP A 101 8.75 2.92 0.10
C ASP A 101 8.57 3.86 -1.12
N GLY A 102 8.85 3.33 -2.31
CA GLY A 102 8.69 4.02 -3.60
C GLY A 102 7.28 3.93 -4.19
N GLY A 103 6.32 3.34 -3.47
CA GLY A 103 4.99 3.01 -3.96
C GLY A 103 4.74 1.52 -4.10
N ILE A 104 3.47 1.15 -4.23
CA ILE A 104 3.08 -0.24 -4.49
C ILE A 104 3.39 -0.58 -5.95
N HIS A 105 4.24 -1.59 -6.14
CA HIS A 105 4.66 -2.08 -7.45
C HIS A 105 3.69 -3.11 -8.03
N ALA A 106 3.30 -4.07 -7.20
CA ALA A 106 2.49 -5.19 -7.63
C ALA A 106 1.60 -5.73 -6.50
N TYR A 107 0.56 -6.45 -6.92
CA TYR A 107 -0.30 -7.24 -6.06
C TYR A 107 -0.21 -8.71 -6.50
N SER A 108 -0.61 -9.64 -5.64
CA SER A 108 -0.87 -11.00 -6.09
C SER A 108 -1.95 -11.02 -7.17
N ALA A 109 -1.96 -12.06 -8.01
CA ALA A 109 -2.94 -12.18 -9.11
C ALA A 109 -4.40 -12.11 -8.60
N ALA A 110 -4.65 -12.71 -7.44
CA ALA A 110 -5.80 -12.50 -6.58
C ALA A 110 -5.39 -12.77 -5.12
N PRO A 111 -6.11 -12.24 -4.12
CA PRO A 111 -6.11 -12.81 -2.77
C PRO A 111 -6.68 -14.24 -2.78
N GLU A 112 -6.23 -15.05 -1.84
CA GLU A 112 -6.78 -16.38 -1.57
C GLU A 112 -7.58 -16.32 -0.27
N SER A 113 -8.62 -17.14 -0.16
CA SER A 113 -9.39 -17.29 1.05
C SER A 113 -9.90 -18.72 1.20
N GLY A 114 -10.24 -19.13 2.42
CA GLY A 114 -10.70 -20.48 2.67
C GLY A 114 -11.25 -20.68 4.08
N ILE A 115 -11.87 -21.84 4.26
CA ILE A 115 -12.54 -22.25 5.50
C ILE A 115 -12.22 -23.71 5.81
N GLY A 116 -11.95 -24.00 7.08
CA GLY A 116 -11.81 -25.38 7.58
C GLY A 116 -10.61 -26.12 7.01
N THR A 117 -9.54 -25.40 6.66
CA THR A 117 -8.27 -25.96 6.20
C THR A 117 -7.22 -25.89 7.31
N THR A 118 -6.17 -26.70 7.17
CA THR A 118 -5.00 -26.66 8.08
C THR A 118 -3.84 -25.85 7.50
N THR A 119 -4.07 -25.24 6.33
CA THR A 119 -3.10 -24.43 5.60
C THR A 119 -3.80 -23.18 5.04
N ILE A 120 -3.09 -22.07 5.07
CA ILE A 120 -3.39 -20.85 4.31
C ILE A 120 -2.69 -20.99 2.97
N ASP A 121 -3.44 -20.88 1.89
CA ASP A 121 -2.83 -20.77 0.57
C ASP A 121 -2.33 -19.34 0.37
N VAL A 122 -1.08 -19.21 -0.10
CA VAL A 122 -0.43 -17.92 -0.32
C VAL A 122 -0.26 -17.71 -1.81
N PRO A 123 -0.92 -16.71 -2.42
CA PRO A 123 -0.92 -16.54 -3.87
C PRO A 123 0.44 -16.06 -4.39
N ALA A 124 0.79 -16.49 -5.61
CA ALA A 124 1.98 -16.00 -6.30
C ALA A 124 1.94 -14.47 -6.52
N ILE A 125 3.12 -13.85 -6.60
CA ILE A 125 3.27 -12.42 -6.94
C ILE A 125 4.44 -12.23 -7.90
N THR A 126 4.26 -11.37 -8.89
CA THR A 126 5.30 -11.05 -9.89
C THR A 126 5.72 -9.60 -9.77
N THR A 127 7.01 -9.39 -9.63
CA THR A 127 7.65 -8.07 -9.71
C THR A 127 8.33 -7.93 -11.06
N THR A 128 8.31 -6.71 -11.61
CA THR A 128 8.97 -6.39 -12.89
C THR A 128 10.17 -5.46 -12.70
N ILE A 129 10.50 -5.15 -11.45
CA ILE A 129 11.66 -4.35 -11.05
C ILE A 129 12.40 -5.06 -9.91
N ASP A 130 13.69 -4.80 -9.85
CA ASP A 130 14.58 -5.34 -8.81
C ASP A 130 14.36 -4.62 -7.47
N GLY A 131 14.72 -5.30 -6.38
CA GLY A 131 14.77 -4.70 -5.04
C GLY A 131 13.41 -4.33 -4.46
N CYS A 132 12.37 -5.12 -4.72
CA CYS A 132 11.07 -4.93 -4.05
C CYS A 132 11.06 -5.55 -2.65
N LEU A 133 10.24 -4.99 -1.75
CA LEU A 133 9.82 -5.67 -0.52
C LEU A 133 8.45 -6.29 -0.74
N ILE A 134 8.35 -7.61 -0.65
CA ILE A 134 7.07 -8.31 -0.66
C ILE A 134 6.56 -8.42 0.78
N VAL A 135 5.34 -7.97 0.99
CA VAL A 135 4.60 -8.13 2.24
C VAL A 135 3.47 -9.12 1.98
N THR A 136 3.48 -10.24 2.70
CA THR A 136 2.37 -11.19 2.75
C THR A 136 1.58 -10.92 4.02
N VAL A 137 0.27 -10.80 3.90
CA VAL A 137 -0.64 -10.54 5.02
C VAL A 137 -1.63 -11.69 5.11
N VAL A 138 -1.88 -12.13 6.33
CA VAL A 138 -2.86 -13.17 6.65
C VAL A 138 -3.80 -12.60 7.70
N PHE A 139 -5.10 -12.74 7.45
CA PHE A 139 -6.15 -12.48 8.41
C PHE A 139 -6.93 -13.75 8.67
N THR A 140 -7.29 -13.99 9.93
CA THR A 140 -8.17 -15.10 10.32
C THR A 140 -9.22 -14.61 11.30
N ASP A 141 -10.36 -15.30 11.37
CA ASP A 141 -11.43 -15.00 12.31
C ASP A 141 -11.02 -15.36 13.75
N ARG A 142 -10.12 -16.34 13.94
CA ARG A 142 -9.61 -16.80 15.24
C ARG A 142 -8.44 -17.81 15.25
N GLN A 143 -7.91 -18.09 16.44
CA GLN A 143 -7.54 -19.40 17.03
C GLN A 143 -6.80 -20.51 16.25
N THR A 144 -5.87 -20.17 15.36
CA THR A 144 -4.94 -21.15 14.80
C THR A 144 -3.48 -20.76 14.85
N THR A 145 -3.12 -20.03 15.89
CA THR A 145 -1.74 -19.64 16.17
C THR A 145 -0.96 -20.79 16.85
N PRO A 146 0.36 -20.91 16.58
CA PRO A 146 1.14 -20.05 15.69
C PRO A 146 0.93 -20.38 14.21
N HIS A 147 0.86 -19.37 13.34
CA HIS A 147 1.03 -19.60 11.91
C HIS A 147 2.47 -20.01 11.59
N GLY A 148 2.61 -20.92 10.64
CA GLY A 148 3.86 -21.55 10.24
C GLY A 148 4.82 -20.60 9.51
N ALA A 149 5.95 -21.14 9.09
CA ALA A 149 6.91 -20.43 8.24
C ALA A 149 6.41 -20.33 6.79
N LEU A 150 6.80 -19.25 6.11
CA LEU A 150 6.63 -19.07 4.67
C LEU A 150 8.01 -19.12 3.99
N THR A 151 8.15 -19.93 2.95
CA THR A 151 9.46 -20.16 2.32
C THR A 151 10.07 -18.86 1.79
N GLY A 152 11.29 -18.55 2.22
CA GLY A 152 12.02 -17.36 1.76
C GLY A 152 11.55 -16.03 2.38
N ALA A 153 10.54 -16.05 3.25
CA ALA A 153 10.06 -14.88 3.98
C ALA A 153 10.38 -14.98 5.48
N THR A 154 10.50 -13.83 6.13
CA THR A 154 10.55 -13.71 7.59
C THR A 154 9.13 -13.56 8.11
N HIS A 155 8.70 -14.42 9.04
CA HIS A 155 7.49 -14.18 9.83
C HIS A 155 7.79 -13.02 10.79
N LEU A 156 7.27 -11.83 10.47
CA LEU A 156 7.59 -10.60 11.17
C LEU A 156 6.84 -10.50 12.50
N VAL A 157 5.54 -10.72 12.46
CA VAL A 157 4.64 -10.55 13.60
C VAL A 157 3.35 -11.32 13.39
N GLU A 158 2.79 -11.78 14.50
CA GLU A 158 1.46 -12.37 14.61
C GLU A 158 0.78 -11.81 15.85
N VAL A 159 -0.45 -11.33 15.70
CA VAL A 159 -1.28 -10.80 16.78
C VAL A 159 -2.62 -11.53 16.74
N ASP A 160 -2.91 -12.31 17.77
CA ASP A 160 -4.19 -13.00 17.96
C ASP A 160 -4.98 -12.33 19.09
N VAL A 161 -6.24 -12.04 18.80
CA VAL A 161 -7.20 -11.54 19.77
C VAL A 161 -8.41 -12.44 19.74
N PHE A 162 -8.74 -13.02 20.90
CA PHE A 162 -9.93 -13.85 21.04
C PHE A 162 -11.17 -13.07 20.58
N SER A 163 -11.77 -13.52 19.48
CA SER A 163 -12.97 -12.93 18.88
C SER A 163 -12.76 -11.44 18.54
N GLY A 164 -11.54 -11.15 18.10
CA GLY A 164 -11.11 -9.94 17.40
C GLY A 164 -10.15 -10.27 16.26
N GLY A 165 -10.15 -11.52 15.78
CA GLY A 165 -9.32 -12.01 14.69
C GLY A 165 -7.83 -12.16 14.96
N THR A 166 -7.12 -12.64 13.94
CA THR A 166 -5.66 -12.72 13.88
C THR A 166 -5.10 -11.88 12.74
N VAL A 167 -3.96 -11.24 12.96
CA VAL A 167 -3.15 -10.57 11.92
C VAL A 167 -1.75 -11.18 11.92
N SER A 168 -1.33 -11.80 10.81
CA SER A 168 0.08 -12.21 10.61
C SER A 168 0.70 -11.54 9.39
N ILE A 169 1.97 -11.15 9.53
CA ILE A 169 2.73 -10.45 8.49
C ILE A 169 4.02 -11.19 8.22
N TYR A 170 4.29 -11.44 6.93
CA TYR A 170 5.56 -11.97 6.46
C TYR A 170 6.20 -11.00 5.48
N THR A 171 7.53 -10.88 5.55
CA THR A 171 8.28 -9.99 4.66
C THR A 171 9.37 -10.75 3.93
N GLN A 172 9.51 -10.48 2.62
CA GLN A 172 10.54 -11.06 1.77
C GLN A 172 11.16 -9.98 0.89
N THR A 173 12.49 -9.89 0.87
CA THR A 173 13.19 -9.06 -0.11
C THR A 173 13.27 -9.79 -1.45
N GLN A 174 12.67 -9.20 -2.49
CA GLN A 174 12.79 -9.67 -3.86
C GLN A 174 13.92 -8.90 -4.55
N ALA A 175 15.15 -9.42 -4.44
CA ALA A 175 16.34 -8.74 -4.94
C ALA A 175 16.33 -8.55 -6.46
N THR A 176 15.82 -9.53 -7.21
CA THR A 176 15.73 -9.50 -8.68
C THR A 176 14.29 -9.67 -9.12
N ALA A 177 13.86 -8.89 -10.12
CA ALA A 177 12.55 -8.97 -10.72
C ALA A 177 12.20 -10.42 -11.11
N GLY A 178 10.95 -10.80 -10.88
CA GLY A 178 10.47 -12.14 -11.16
C GLY A 178 9.27 -12.53 -10.31
N THR A 179 8.88 -13.79 -10.45
CA THR A 179 7.74 -14.35 -9.74
C THR A 179 8.21 -15.07 -8.48
N VAL A 180 7.67 -14.68 -7.33
CA VAL A 180 7.65 -15.54 -6.14
C VAL A 180 6.44 -16.46 -6.30
N ALA A 181 6.71 -17.76 -6.30
CA ALA A 181 5.68 -18.78 -6.50
C ALA A 181 4.61 -18.76 -5.39
N ALA A 182 3.46 -19.37 -5.69
CA ALA A 182 2.49 -19.69 -4.66
C ALA A 182 3.13 -20.66 -3.65
N ASP A 183 2.72 -20.55 -2.40
CA ASP A 183 3.19 -21.41 -1.30
C ASP A 183 2.04 -21.57 -0.29
N SER A 184 2.28 -22.24 0.82
CA SER A 184 1.30 -22.38 1.90
C SER A 184 1.93 -22.11 3.26
N ILE A 185 1.12 -21.62 4.19
CA ILE A 185 1.48 -21.46 5.60
C ILE A 185 0.66 -22.47 6.39
N SER A 186 1.30 -23.25 7.27
CA SER A 186 0.56 -24.14 8.16
C SER A 186 -0.16 -23.35 9.25
N MET A 187 -1.38 -23.76 9.60
CA MET A 187 -2.14 -23.23 10.73
C MET A 187 -2.30 -24.30 11.80
N GLN A 188 -2.23 -23.93 13.08
CA GLN A 188 -2.51 -24.88 14.15
C GLN A 188 -4.02 -25.04 14.29
N VAL A 189 -4.54 -26.25 14.20
CA VAL A 189 -5.98 -26.46 14.29
C VAL A 189 -6.52 -26.19 15.71
N GLY A 190 -7.43 -25.23 15.86
CA GLY A 190 -8.08 -24.89 17.13
C GLY A 190 -9.07 -25.95 17.61
N ASN A 191 -9.03 -26.31 18.90
CA ASN A 191 -10.04 -27.12 19.59
C ASN A 191 -11.08 -26.15 20.21
N PRO A 192 -12.41 -26.30 19.97
CA PRO A 192 -13.11 -27.53 19.57
C PRO A 192 -13.65 -27.61 18.15
N SER A 193 -13.28 -26.73 17.23
CA SER A 193 -13.73 -26.87 15.84
C SER A 193 -12.57 -26.81 14.85
N PRO A 194 -12.00 -27.97 14.50
CA PRO A 194 -10.94 -28.04 13.51
C PRO A 194 -11.36 -27.63 12.08
N ASP A 195 -12.65 -27.39 11.85
CA ASP A 195 -13.27 -27.32 10.52
C ASP A 195 -14.00 -25.98 10.24
N THR A 196 -13.76 -24.95 11.04
CA THR A 196 -14.44 -23.64 10.89
C THR A 196 -13.50 -22.47 11.01
N GLU A 197 -12.20 -22.62 10.73
CA GLU A 197 -11.35 -21.44 10.70
C GLU A 197 -11.37 -20.84 9.31
N GLU A 198 -11.74 -19.57 9.24
CA GLU A 198 -11.79 -18.75 8.05
C GLU A 198 -10.51 -17.92 7.93
N TRP A 199 -9.97 -17.85 6.72
CA TRP A 199 -8.77 -17.08 6.47
C TRP A 199 -8.84 -16.33 5.15
N TRP A 200 -8.08 -15.24 5.10
CA TRP A 200 -7.82 -14.45 3.90
C TRP A 200 -6.34 -14.14 3.83
N CYS A 201 -5.74 -14.30 2.65
CA CYS A 201 -4.32 -14.12 2.43
C CYS A 201 -4.04 -13.39 1.13
N SER A 202 -3.09 -12.46 1.16
CA SER A 202 -2.63 -11.78 -0.05
C SER A 202 -1.20 -11.30 0.06
N ARG A 203 -0.62 -10.93 -1.09
CA ARG A 203 0.68 -10.29 -1.20
C ARG A 203 0.58 -8.95 -1.89
N PHE A 204 1.42 -8.01 -1.48
CA PHE A 204 1.74 -6.82 -2.25
C PHE A 204 3.26 -6.58 -2.23
N ALA A 205 3.77 -5.99 -3.29
CA ALA A 205 5.17 -5.64 -3.44
C ALA A 205 5.34 -4.13 -3.40
N ILE A 206 6.26 -3.66 -2.56
CA ILE A 206 6.64 -2.25 -2.44
C ILE A 206 7.90 -2.04 -3.29
N ALA A 207 7.86 -1.06 -4.18
CA ALA A 207 8.99 -0.66 -5.02
C ALA A 207 10.07 0.05 -4.17
N PRO A 208 11.36 -0.07 -4.51
CA PRO A 208 12.36 0.85 -3.99
C PRO A 208 12.01 2.28 -4.41
N THR A 209 12.33 3.26 -3.57
CA THR A 209 12.33 4.67 -3.99
C THR A 209 13.07 4.81 -5.32
N SER A 210 12.53 5.55 -6.28
CA SER A 210 13.25 5.86 -7.52
C SER A 210 14.24 7.00 -7.28
N SER A 211 15.50 6.87 -7.69
CA SER A 211 16.38 8.03 -7.82
C SER A 211 15.87 8.75 -9.04
N GLY A 212 14.83 9.56 -8.87
CA GLY A 212 14.35 10.44 -9.91
C GLY A 212 15.53 11.28 -10.36
N SER A 213 16.10 10.94 -11.51
CA SER A 213 16.90 11.90 -12.26
C SER A 213 15.91 12.96 -12.70
N SER A 214 15.74 14.00 -11.90
CA SER A 214 15.13 15.24 -12.35
C SER A 214 16.09 15.82 -13.39
N GLY A 215 15.93 15.39 -14.64
CA GLY A 215 16.60 15.99 -15.77
C GLY A 215 15.92 17.33 -16.06
N SER A 216 16.53 18.43 -15.64
CA SER A 216 16.22 19.72 -16.27
C SER A 216 16.84 19.71 -17.67
N LEU A 217 16.00 19.55 -18.69
CA LEU A 217 16.40 19.88 -20.05
C LEU A 217 16.21 21.39 -20.24
N SER A 218 17.30 22.15 -20.10
CA SER A 218 17.34 23.51 -20.60
C SER A 218 17.64 23.44 -22.11
N ALA A 219 16.59 23.60 -22.92
CA ALA A 219 16.71 23.68 -24.36
C ALA A 219 16.37 25.11 -24.82
N THR A 220 17.35 25.81 -25.40
CA THR A 220 17.09 26.99 -26.23
C THR A 220 16.83 26.48 -27.65
N LEU A 221 15.57 26.50 -28.08
CA LEU A 221 15.19 26.22 -29.46
C LEU A 221 15.18 27.56 -30.22
N ASP A 222 16.01 27.71 -31.25
CA ASP A 222 15.81 28.75 -32.27
C ASP A 222 14.49 28.50 -33.01
N ASP A 223 13.93 29.55 -33.65
CA ASP A 223 12.64 29.59 -34.37
C ASP A 223 12.15 28.21 -34.87
N ALA A 224 11.34 27.55 -34.05
CA ALA A 224 10.79 26.25 -34.34
C ALA A 224 9.33 26.37 -34.77
N THR A 225 9.02 25.95 -35.99
CA THR A 225 7.63 25.76 -36.42
C THR A 225 7.06 24.54 -35.70
N LEU A 226 6.11 24.75 -34.79
CA LEU A 226 5.51 23.68 -34.00
C LEU A 226 4.37 23.00 -34.79
N SER A 227 4.49 21.69 -35.02
CA SER A 227 3.38 20.81 -35.40
C SER A 227 3.20 19.79 -34.28
N ALA A 228 2.16 19.95 -33.46
CA ALA A 228 1.84 19.03 -32.37
C ALA A 228 0.98 17.87 -32.88
N ALA A 229 1.46 16.64 -32.69
CA ALA A 229 0.63 15.45 -32.59
C ALA A 229 1.24 14.56 -31.50
N GLY A 230 0.61 14.49 -30.33
CA GLY A 230 1.07 13.64 -29.23
C GLY A 230 0.16 13.70 -28.01
N ASP A 231 -0.40 12.54 -27.65
CA ASP A 231 -0.99 12.24 -26.34
C ASP A 231 0.08 11.55 -25.49
N VAL A 232 0.61 12.19 -24.43
CA VAL A 232 1.16 11.50 -23.23
C VAL A 232 1.02 12.42 -22.01
N ALA A 233 0.51 11.82 -20.93
CA ALA A 233 0.04 12.43 -19.70
C ALA A 233 1.10 12.44 -18.57
N ASP A 234 2.22 13.15 -18.76
CA ASP A 234 3.19 13.38 -17.69
C ASP A 234 3.14 14.83 -17.20
N ARG A 235 2.84 15.03 -15.91
CA ARG A 235 2.77 16.34 -15.25
C ARG A 235 4.18 16.88 -14.99
N GLY A 236 4.83 17.39 -16.02
CA GLY A 236 6.03 18.22 -15.89
C GLY A 236 5.67 19.71 -15.81
N THR A 237 6.31 20.47 -14.91
CA THR A 237 6.23 21.93 -14.93
C THR A 237 7.16 22.44 -16.04
N LEU A 238 6.60 23.12 -17.03
CA LEU A 238 7.33 23.70 -18.16
C LEU A 238 7.47 25.22 -17.94
N ASP A 239 8.67 25.68 -17.59
CA ASP A 239 9.02 27.11 -17.62
C ASP A 239 9.69 27.43 -18.96
N VAL A 240 9.01 28.18 -19.84
CA VAL A 240 9.55 28.60 -21.15
C VAL A 240 9.46 30.11 -21.30
N THR A 241 10.55 30.73 -21.74
CA THR A 241 10.57 32.10 -22.26
C THR A 241 10.61 32.02 -23.79
N LEU A 242 9.52 32.38 -24.47
CA LEU A 242 9.46 32.42 -25.95
C LEU A 242 9.86 33.81 -26.47
N GLY A 243 10.58 33.84 -27.59
CA GLY A 243 10.61 35.00 -28.50
C GLY A 243 9.42 35.00 -29.47
N ASP A 244 9.31 36.04 -30.29
CA ASP A 244 8.17 36.30 -31.20
C ASP A 244 7.78 35.08 -32.05
N ALA A 245 6.55 34.56 -31.88
CA ALA A 245 6.05 33.40 -32.61
C ALA A 245 4.75 33.72 -33.38
N THR A 246 4.66 33.29 -34.65
CA THR A 246 3.44 33.36 -35.47
C THR A 246 2.62 32.07 -35.31
N LEU A 247 1.33 32.17 -34.96
CA LEU A 247 0.47 31.01 -34.66
C LEU A 247 -0.62 30.82 -35.74
N SER A 248 -0.76 29.59 -36.26
CA SER A 248 -1.91 29.14 -37.07
C SER A 248 -2.52 27.91 -36.42
N GLY A 249 -3.73 28.04 -35.86
CA GLY A 249 -4.40 26.97 -35.10
C GLY A 249 -5.59 26.35 -35.83
N ALA A 250 -5.61 25.03 -35.93
CA ALA A 250 -6.82 24.23 -36.06
C ALA A 250 -6.67 22.94 -35.23
N GLY A 251 -7.28 22.92 -34.04
CA GLY A 251 -7.31 21.75 -33.16
C GLY A 251 -7.79 22.11 -31.76
N SER A 252 -8.94 21.58 -31.34
CA SER A 252 -9.53 21.80 -30.03
C SER A 252 -8.98 20.78 -29.03
N VAL A 253 -8.34 21.24 -27.95
CA VAL A 253 -8.05 20.42 -26.76
C VAL A 253 -8.41 21.23 -25.50
N SER A 254 -9.33 20.68 -24.71
CA SER A 254 -9.80 21.25 -23.45
C SER A 254 -8.91 20.78 -22.30
N ILE A 255 -8.00 21.62 -21.79
CA ILE A 255 -7.29 21.38 -20.52
C ILE A 255 -7.44 22.61 -19.63
N GLY A 256 -8.16 22.45 -18.52
CA GLY A 256 -8.40 23.47 -17.49
C GLY A 256 -7.20 23.70 -16.56
N GLY A 257 -6.05 24.07 -17.12
CA GLY A 257 -4.93 24.61 -16.36
C GLY A 257 -4.98 26.14 -16.36
N ALA A 258 -4.89 26.80 -15.21
CA ALA A 258 -4.84 28.26 -15.14
C ALA A 258 -3.52 28.76 -15.78
N LEU A 259 -3.64 29.48 -16.90
CA LEU A 259 -2.52 30.10 -17.60
C LEU A 259 -2.31 31.52 -17.06
N SER A 260 -1.15 31.78 -16.46
CA SER A 260 -0.66 33.13 -16.18
C SER A 260 0.51 33.43 -17.12
N THR A 261 0.24 34.11 -18.22
CA THR A 261 1.26 34.53 -19.20
C THR A 261 1.41 36.06 -19.20
N THR A 262 2.65 36.53 -19.24
CA THR A 262 2.95 37.93 -19.61
C THR A 262 3.45 37.90 -21.05
N LEU A 263 2.64 38.40 -21.99
CA LEU A 263 3.00 38.51 -23.40
C LEU A 263 3.56 39.91 -23.68
N ALA A 264 4.67 39.99 -24.44
CA ALA A 264 5.00 41.20 -25.20
C ALA A 264 4.22 41.18 -26.52
N ASP A 265 4.08 42.35 -27.16
CA ASP A 265 3.19 42.60 -28.30
C ASP A 265 3.39 41.60 -29.46
N ALA A 266 2.41 40.71 -29.68
CA ALA A 266 2.37 39.83 -30.84
C ALA A 266 1.40 40.39 -31.90
N THR A 267 1.87 40.58 -33.13
CA THR A 267 1.00 40.88 -34.28
C THR A 267 0.38 39.62 -34.88
N LEU A 268 -0.93 39.67 -35.13
CA LEU A 268 -1.70 38.62 -35.80
C LEU A 268 -1.79 38.93 -37.30
N SER A 269 -1.38 37.99 -38.17
CA SER A 269 -1.64 38.03 -39.61
C SER A 269 -2.57 36.90 -40.03
#